data_AF-A0AA50KL95-F1
#
_entry.id   AF-A0AA50KL95-F1
#
_cell.length_a   1.000
_cell.length_b   1.000
_cell.length_c   1.000
_cell.angle_alpha   90.00
_cell.angle_beta   90.00
_cell.angle_gamma   90.00
#
_symmetry.space_group_name_H-M   'P 1'
#
loop_
_entity.id
_entity.type
_entity.pdbx_description
1 polymer ?
#
loop_
_entity_poly.entity_id
_entity_poly.type
_entity_poly.pdbx_seq_one_letter_code
_entity_poly.pdbx_strand_id
1 'polypeptide(L)'
;MTKKLLVETIGDITLMDMNQNAEIRWNRPTVVLPSPFISLKQADGQLRVLENDLDEKASDDEFAQFWAEHDDKDAAVANFLTSLKGAEKELEKPKKTTRKSAAKAEPAEE
;
A
#
# COMPACT_ATOMS: atom_id res chain seq x y z
N MET A 1 -11.67 3.77 17.47
CA MET A 1 -11.35 3.04 16.22
C MET A 1 -10.94 4.08 15.21
N THR A 2 -9.66 4.12 14.85
CA THR A 2 -9.12 5.14 13.95
C THR A 2 -9.18 4.57 12.53
N LYS A 3 -10.09 5.09 11.72
CA LYS A 3 -10.25 4.64 10.32
C LYS A 3 -9.08 5.13 9.49
N LYS A 4 -8.64 4.30 8.54
CA LYS A 4 -7.57 4.62 7.58
C LYS A 4 -8.17 5.07 6.25
N LEU A 5 -7.33 5.71 5.45
CA LEU A 5 -7.66 6.22 4.13
C LEU A 5 -6.83 5.50 3.08
N LEU A 6 -7.44 5.16 1.95
CA LEU A 6 -6.73 4.75 0.75
C LEU A 6 -6.70 5.95 -0.18
N VAL A 7 -5.51 6.43 -0.48
CA VAL A 7 -5.30 7.64 -1.27
C VAL A 7 -4.42 7.35 -2.47
N GLU A 8 -4.67 8.06 -3.56
CA GLU A 8 -3.78 8.12 -4.72
C GLU A 8 -3.34 9.56 -4.95
N THR A 9 -2.17 9.73 -5.55
CA THR A 9 -1.69 11.04 -5.99
C THR A 9 -2.26 11.37 -7.36
N ILE A 10 -2.52 12.65 -7.60
CA ILE A 10 -2.91 13.15 -8.91
C ILE A 10 -1.64 13.64 -9.62
N GLY A 11 -1.23 12.89 -10.65
CA GLY A 11 0.00 13.14 -11.40
C GLY A 11 1.23 12.41 -10.85
N ASP A 12 2.38 12.63 -11.49
CA ASP A 12 3.66 11.95 -11.21
C ASP A 12 4.40 12.57 -10.00
N ILE A 13 3.70 12.70 -8.86
CA ILE A 13 4.24 13.28 -7.63
C ILE A 13 4.21 12.27 -6.48
N THR A 14 5.33 12.15 -5.78
CA THR A 14 5.38 11.41 -4.51
C THR A 14 5.22 12.41 -3.36
N LEU A 15 4.35 12.10 -2.40
CA LEU A 15 4.14 12.92 -1.21
C LEU A 15 4.62 12.18 0.02
N MET A 16 5.29 12.89 0.93
CA MET A 16 5.81 12.32 2.17
C MET A 16 5.26 13.09 3.36
N ASP A 17 4.52 12.40 4.23
CA ASP A 17 4.08 12.96 5.51
C ASP A 17 5.15 12.69 6.58
N MET A 18 5.89 13.73 6.95
CA MET A 18 6.95 13.63 7.95
C MET A 18 6.42 13.39 9.37
N ASN A 19 5.15 13.72 9.65
CA ASN A 19 4.57 13.52 10.98
C ASN A 19 4.25 12.04 11.24
N GLN A 20 3.84 11.33 10.19
CA GLN A 20 3.46 9.93 10.26
C GLN A 20 4.50 9.00 9.63
N ASN A 21 5.58 9.57 9.10
CA ASN A 21 6.61 8.87 8.33
C ASN A 21 5.99 7.98 7.24
N ALA A 22 4.95 8.50 6.57
CA ALA A 22 4.19 7.83 5.53
C ALA A 22 4.58 8.36 4.15
N GLU A 23 4.82 7.46 3.20
CA GLU A 23 5.16 7.78 1.81
C GLU A 23 4.00 7.40 0.89
N ILE A 24 3.42 8.39 0.23
CA ILE A 24 2.36 8.21 -0.77
C ILE A 24 3.02 8.24 -2.14
N ARG A 25 3.07 7.09 -2.80
CA ARG A 25 3.79 6.94 -4.07
C ARG A 25 2.93 7.35 -5.26
N TRP A 26 3.57 7.86 -6.31
CA TRP A 26 2.88 8.25 -7.54
C TRP A 26 2.32 7.08 -8.36
N ASN A 27 2.97 5.92 -8.24
CA ASN A 27 2.73 4.77 -9.10
C ASN A 27 1.66 3.80 -8.55
N ARG A 28 1.15 4.03 -7.34
CA ARG A 28 0.11 3.18 -6.74
C ARG A 28 -0.66 3.92 -5.63
N PRO A 29 -1.90 3.50 -5.36
CA PRO A 29 -2.58 3.92 -4.14
C PRO A 29 -1.83 3.44 -2.89
N THR A 30 -1.92 4.22 -1.82
CA THR A 30 -1.23 3.97 -0.56
C THR A 30 -2.22 4.05 0.59
N VAL A 31 -2.11 3.13 1.56
CA VAL A 31 -2.92 3.16 2.78
C VAL A 31 -2.24 4.07 3.80
N VAL A 32 -2.94 5.12 4.23
CA VAL A 32 -2.42 6.12 5.17
C VAL A 32 -3.39 6.39 6.29
N LEU A 33 -2.87 6.93 7.40
CA LEU A 33 -3.71 7.46 8.46
C LEU A 33 -4.23 8.85 8.05
N PRO A 34 -5.44 9.22 8.49
CA PRO A 34 -5.93 10.58 8.32
C PRO A 34 -5.00 11.55 9.07
N SER A 35 -4.52 12.57 8.36
CA SER A 35 -3.67 13.61 8.91
C SER A 35 -4.03 14.99 8.32
N PRO A 36 -3.64 16.09 8.99
CA PRO A 36 -3.80 17.44 8.45
C PRO A 36 -3.08 17.60 7.10
N PHE A 37 -1.96 16.91 6.91
CA PHE A 37 -1.20 16.91 5.66
C PHE A 37 -2.01 16.31 4.51
N ILE A 38 -2.66 15.15 4.73
CA ILE A 38 -3.53 14.52 3.72
C ILE A 38 -4.68 15.45 3.34
N SER A 39 -5.31 16.07 4.33
CA SER A 39 -6.45 16.97 4.12
C SER A 39 -6.05 18.20 3.30
N LEU A 40 -4.88 18.77 3.59
CA LEU A 40 -4.33 19.90 2.84
C LEU A 40 -4.01 19.50 1.39
N LYS A 41 -3.37 18.35 1.18
CA LYS A 41 -2.99 17.88 -0.15
C LYS A 41 -4.18 17.47 -1.01
N GLN A 42 -5.25 16.99 -0.38
CA GLN A 42 -6.54 16.79 -1.04
C GLN A 42 -7.15 18.12 -1.48
N ALA A 43 -7.14 19.15 -0.62
CA ALA A 43 -7.65 20.48 -0.95
C ALA A 43 -6.82 21.17 -2.06
N ASP A 44 -5.50 20.92 -2.08
CA ASP A 44 -4.60 21.38 -3.15
C ASP A 44 -4.83 20.64 -4.49
N GLY A 45 -5.65 19.59 -4.52
CA GLY A 45 -5.87 18.76 -5.71
C GLY A 45 -4.68 17.86 -6.07
N GLN A 46 -3.77 17.60 -5.12
CA GLN A 46 -2.61 16.72 -5.29
C GLN A 46 -2.90 15.28 -4.91
N LEU A 47 -3.95 15.04 -4.09
CA LEU A 47 -4.40 13.72 -3.67
C LEU A 47 -5.88 13.51 -4.01
N ARG A 48 -6.22 12.26 -4.31
CA ARG A 48 -7.59 11.77 -4.38
C ARG A 48 -7.79 10.66 -3.37
N VAL A 49 -8.85 10.76 -2.58
CA VAL A 49 -9.28 9.70 -1.67
C VAL A 49 -10.09 8.69 -2.47
N LEU A 50 -9.66 7.44 -2.47
CA LEU A 50 -10.36 6.31 -3.09
C LEU A 50 -11.35 5.67 -2.12
N GLU A 51 -10.92 5.49 -0.88
CA GLU A 51 -11.74 4.92 0.19
C GLU A 51 -11.39 5.61 1.51
N ASN A 52 -12.40 5.98 2.28
CA ASN A 52 -12.25 6.71 3.54
C ASN A 52 -12.64 5.89 4.78
N ASP A 53 -13.17 4.68 4.58
CA ASP A 53 -13.67 3.81 5.64
C ASP A 53 -12.87 2.51 5.76
N LEU A 54 -11.53 2.59 5.75
CA LEU A 54 -10.71 1.40 5.99
C LEU A 54 -10.57 1.09 7.47
N ASP A 55 -10.57 -0.22 7.75
CA ASP A 55 -10.33 -0.76 9.09
C ASP A 55 -8.92 -0.39 9.58
N GLU A 56 -8.76 -0.26 10.90
CA GLU A 56 -7.46 0.06 11.52
C GLU A 56 -6.40 -1.00 11.25
N LYS A 57 -6.82 -2.25 11.01
CA LYS A 57 -5.93 -3.37 10.65
C LYS A 57 -5.35 -3.26 9.25
N ALA A 58 -5.95 -2.45 8.36
CA ALA A 58 -5.48 -2.32 6.98
C ALA A 58 -4.03 -1.82 6.94
N SER A 59 -3.13 -2.61 6.37
CA SER A 59 -1.73 -2.25 6.17
C SER A 59 -1.44 -1.92 4.70
N ASP A 60 -0.57 -0.94 4.47
CA ASP A 60 -0.08 -0.64 3.12
C ASP A 60 0.69 -1.82 2.52
N ASP A 61 1.43 -2.60 3.34
CA ASP A 61 2.17 -3.77 2.86
C ASP A 61 1.23 -4.86 2.32
N GLU A 62 0.09 -5.07 2.97
CA GLU A 62 -0.93 -6.00 2.49
C GLU A 62 -1.53 -5.50 1.19
N PHE A 63 -1.91 -4.22 1.12
CA PHE A 63 -2.42 -3.62 -0.11
C PHE A 63 -1.40 -3.72 -1.26
N ALA A 64 -0.11 -3.52 -0.99
CA ALA A 64 0.94 -3.65 -2.00
C ALA A 64 1.05 -5.06 -2.58
N GLN A 65 0.74 -6.10 -1.80
CA GLN A 65 0.68 -7.48 -2.29
C GLN A 65 -0.52 -7.67 -3.22
N PHE A 66 -1.72 -7.24 -2.83
CA PHE A 66 -2.90 -7.26 -3.70
C PHE A 66 -2.68 -6.44 -4.98
N TRP A 67 -2.02 -5.28 -4.88
CA TRP A 67 -1.68 -4.45 -6.03
C TRP A 67 -0.73 -5.14 -7.00
N ALA A 68 0.23 -5.93 -6.50
CA ALA A 68 1.16 -6.65 -7.35
C ALA A 68 0.52 -7.85 -8.06
N GLU A 69 -0.58 -8.39 -7.54
CA GLU A 69 -1.31 -9.53 -8.10
C GLU A 69 -2.38 -9.11 -9.13
N HIS A 70 -2.70 -7.82 -9.21
CA HIS A 70 -3.77 -7.29 -10.07
C HIS A 70 -3.26 -6.14 -10.94
N ASP A 71 -3.36 -6.29 -12.26
CA ASP A 71 -3.06 -5.21 -13.21
C ASP A 71 -4.14 -4.10 -13.20
N ASP A 72 -5.34 -4.40 -12.69
CA ASP A 72 -6.46 -3.47 -12.66
C ASP A 72 -6.64 -2.85 -11.27
N LYS A 73 -6.62 -1.51 -11.24
CA LYS A 73 -6.72 -0.72 -10.01
C LYS A 73 -8.02 -0.97 -9.26
N ASP A 74 -9.15 -0.94 -9.96
CA ASP A 74 -10.46 -1.09 -9.34
C ASP A 74 -10.62 -2.52 -8.79
N ALA A 75 -10.12 -3.52 -9.52
CA ALA A 75 -10.06 -4.89 -9.02
C ALA A 75 -9.20 -5.04 -7.77
N ALA A 76 -8.02 -4.44 -7.72
CA ALA A 76 -7.12 -4.49 -6.57
C ALA A 76 -7.77 -3.87 -5.32
N VAL A 77 -8.40 -2.69 -5.47
CA VAL A 77 -9.10 -2.01 -4.37
C VAL A 77 -10.30 -2.82 -3.89
N ALA A 78 -11.13 -3.33 -4.81
CA ALA A 78 -12.29 -4.13 -4.44
C ALA A 78 -11.90 -5.43 -3.73
N ASN A 79 -10.84 -6.10 -4.18
CA ASN A 79 -10.35 -7.34 -3.57
C ASN A 79 -9.78 -7.08 -2.17
N PHE A 80 -9.01 -6.00 -2.01
CA PHE A 80 -8.48 -5.59 -0.70
C PHE A 80 -9.60 -5.28 0.30
N LEU A 81 -10.61 -4.51 -0.11
CA LEU A 81 -11.76 -4.19 0.76
C LEU A 81 -12.60 -5.43 1.10
N THR A 82 -12.72 -6.37 0.17
CA THR A 82 -13.38 -7.66 0.40
C THR A 82 -12.60 -8.50 1.40
N SER A 83 -11.27 -8.56 1.27
CA SER A 83 -10.39 -9.26 2.21
C SER A 83 -10.51 -8.70 3.62
N LEU A 84 -10.52 -7.36 3.78
CA LEU A 84 -10.70 -6.70 5.07
C LEU A 84 -12.06 -6.97 5.71
N LYS A 85 -13.14 -7.02 4.93
CA LYS A 85 -14.49 -7.34 5.41
C LYS A 85 -14.71 -8.83 5.65
N GLY A 86 -13.97 -9.69 4.95
CA GLY A 86 -14.04 -11.16 5.05
C GLY A 86 -13.10 -11.78 6.10
N ALA A 87 -12.21 -10.99 6.70
CA ALA A 87 -11.18 -11.44 7.66
C ALA A 87 -11.70 -11.89 9.04
N GLU A 88 -12.94 -12.38 9.15
CA GLU A 88 -13.33 -13.33 10.19
C GLU A 88 -12.94 -14.78 9.85
N LYS A 89 -12.48 -15.07 8.63
CA LYS A 89 -11.91 -16.37 8.27
C LYS A 89 -10.60 -16.27 7.50
N GLU A 90 -9.56 -16.78 8.15
CA GLU A 90 -8.43 -17.48 7.53
C GLU A 90 -7.34 -16.62 6.88
N LEU A 91 -6.40 -16.18 7.71
CA LEU A 91 -5.01 -15.90 7.33
C LEU A 91 -4.31 -17.20 6.89
N GLU A 92 -4.68 -17.80 5.76
CA GLU A 92 -3.78 -18.70 5.04
C GLU A 92 -2.82 -17.86 4.20
N LYS A 93 -1.71 -17.49 4.82
CA LYS A 93 -0.53 -16.96 4.14
C LYS A 93 -0.13 -17.92 3.01
N PRO A 94 -0.08 -17.52 1.74
CA PRO A 94 0.66 -18.32 0.77
C PRO A 94 2.14 -18.27 1.16
N LYS A 95 2.67 -19.44 1.51
CA LYS A 95 4.10 -19.69 1.74
C LYS A 95 4.90 -19.15 0.56
N LYS A 96 5.75 -18.14 0.80
CA LYS A 96 6.84 -17.78 -0.13
C LYS A 96 7.79 -18.96 -0.26
N THR A 97 7.58 -19.78 -1.28
CA THR A 97 8.53 -20.76 -1.79
C THR A 97 9.65 -20.03 -2.54
N THR A 98 10.80 -19.94 -1.88
CA THR A 98 12.16 -20.07 -2.42
C THR A 98 12.44 -19.53 -3.83
N ARG A 99 13.17 -18.40 -3.92
CA ARG A 99 14.31 -18.31 -4.86
C ARG A 99 15.56 -17.79 -4.17
N LYS A 100 16.46 -18.76 -4.02
CA LYS A 100 17.86 -18.75 -3.62
C LYS A 100 18.65 -17.78 -4.49
N SER A 101 18.99 -16.60 -3.98
CA SER A 101 20.08 -15.80 -4.55
C SER A 101 21.38 -16.41 -4.08
N ALA A 102 21.97 -17.23 -4.94
CA ALA A 102 23.27 -17.84 -4.74
C ALA A 102 24.35 -16.76 -4.58
N ALA A 103 25.15 -16.94 -3.54
CA ALA A 103 26.41 -16.24 -3.32
C ALA A 103 27.29 -16.37 -4.57
N LYS A 104 27.64 -15.23 -5.18
CA LYS A 104 28.75 -15.17 -6.14
C LYS A 104 30.01 -14.93 -5.31
N ALA A 105 30.72 -16.02 -5.02
CA ALA A 105 32.09 -15.99 -4.57
C ALA A 105 32.98 -15.37 -5.67
N GLU A 106 33.71 -14.32 -5.32
CA GLU A 106 34.92 -13.92 -6.03
C GLU A 106 36.01 -14.97 -5.72
N PRO A 107 36.61 -15.63 -6.73
CA PRO A 107 37.84 -16.36 -6.52
C PRO A 107 39.03 -15.39 -6.57
N ALA A 108 39.94 -15.61 -5.62
CA ALA A 108 41.31 -15.11 -5.64
C ALA A 108 42.14 -15.89 -6.67
N GLU A 109 42.93 -15.17 -7.47
CA GLU A 109 44.21 -15.51 -8.12
C GLU A 109 44.53 -14.25 -8.98
N GLU A 110 45.70 -13.61 -8.95
CA GLU A 110 47.08 -14.11 -8.83
C GLU A 110 47.99 -13.00 -8.25
#